data_AF-A0A3M5WIW4-F1
#
_entry.id   AF-A0A3M5WIW4-F1
#
_cell.length_a   1.000
_cell.length_b   1.000
_cell.length_c   1.000
_cell.angle_alpha   90.00
_cell.angle_beta   90.00
_cell.angle_gamma   90.00
#
_symmetry.space_group_name_H-M   'P 1'
#
loop_
_entity.id
_entity.type
_entity.pdbx_description
1 polymer ?
#
loop_
_entity_poly.entity_id
_entity_poly.type
_entity_poly.pdbx_seq_one_letter_code
_entity_poly.pdbx_strand_id
1 'polypeptide(L)' 'MLTADATRDTRLRALALGARDFISKPLDALETMLRIWNLLETRALYKSLRELVPAENIELLR' A
#
# COMPACT_ATOMS: atom_id res chain seq x y z
N MET A 1 -0.16 0.43 -8.27
CA MET A 1 0.05 0.26 -9.71
C MET A 1 -1.31 0.08 -10.38
N LEU A 2 -1.57 0.86 -11.43
CA LEU A 2 -2.79 0.78 -12.23
C LEU A 2 -2.46 0.08 -13.55
N THR A 3 -3.20 -0.97 -13.90
CA THR A 3 -2.95 -1.74 -15.13
C THR A 3 -4.24 -2.20 -15.80
N ALA A 4 -4.20 -2.45 -17.10
CA ALA A 4 -5.29 -3.11 -17.83
C ALA A 4 -5.16 -4.65 -17.79
N ASP A 5 -3.96 -5.17 -17.50
CA ASP A 5 -3.71 -6.59 -17.34
C ASP A 5 -3.96 -7.02 -15.88
N ALA A 6 -5.09 -7.71 -15.67
CA ALA A 6 -5.56 -8.17 -14.36
C ALA A 6 -5.04 -9.58 -13.98
N THR A 7 -4.10 -10.15 -14.73
CA THR A 7 -3.57 -11.48 -14.44
C THR A 7 -2.89 -11.55 -13.08
N ARG A 8 -2.94 -12.74 -12.48
CA ARG A 8 -2.31 -13.01 -11.17
C ARG A 8 -0.81 -12.76 -11.22
N ASP A 9 -0.13 -13.17 -12.29
CA ASP A 9 1.31 -12.97 -12.46
C ASP A 9 1.68 -11.49 -12.51
N THR A 10 0.95 -10.67 -13.26
CA THR A 10 1.20 -9.23 -13.34
C THR A 10 0.97 -8.56 -11.98
N ARG A 11 -0.06 -8.97 -11.23
CA ARG A 11 -0.26 -8.52 -9.84
C ARG A 11 0.91 -8.89 -8.94
N LEU A 12 1.31 -10.15 -8.93
CA LEU A 12 2.39 -10.63 -8.06
C LEU A 12 3.72 -9.95 -8.39
N ARG A 13 4.04 -9.78 -9.67
CA ARG A 13 5.24 -9.05 -10.11
C ARG A 13 5.19 -7.59 -9.67
N ALA A 14 4.06 -6.91 -9.84
CA ALA A 14 3.90 -5.53 -9.41
C ALA A 14 4.17 -5.37 -7.90
N LEU A 15 3.59 -6.25 -7.08
CA LEU A 15 3.79 -6.23 -5.63
C LEU A 15 5.23 -6.57 -5.24
N ALA A 16 5.83 -7.58 -5.89
CA ALA A 16 7.23 -7.95 -5.66
C ALA A 16 8.22 -6.83 -6.01
N LEU A 17 7.90 -6.01 -7.02
CA LEU A 17 8.67 -4.83 -7.41
C LEU A 17 8.41 -3.61 -6.51
N GLY A 18 7.70 -3.78 -5.39
CA GLY A 18 7.48 -2.74 -4.39
C GLY A 18 6.21 -1.92 -4.58
N ALA A 19 5.29 -2.34 -5.48
CA ALA A 19 3.96 -1.75 -5.48
C ALA A 19 3.28 -2.04 -4.14
N ARG A 20 2.82 -0.98 -3.47
CA ARG A 20 2.09 -1.10 -2.20
C ARG A 20 0.64 -1.53 -2.38
N ASP A 21 0.14 -1.35 -3.60
CA ASP A 21 -1.22 -1.69 -3.97
C ASP A 21 -1.33 -1.92 -5.48
N PHE A 22 -2.35 -2.66 -5.90
CA PHE A 22 -2.63 -3.05 -7.27
C PHE A 22 -4.13 -2.92 -7.57
N ILE A 23 -4.47 -2.23 -8.65
CA ILE A 23 -5.83 -2.12 -9.14
C ILE A 23 -5.86 -2.28 -10.67
N SER A 24 -6.79 -3.09 -11.16
CA SER A 24 -6.98 -3.32 -12.59
C SER A 24 -8.07 -2.41 -13.15
N LYS A 25 -7.94 -2.05 -14.43
CA LYS A 25 -9.00 -1.36 -15.17
C LYS A 25 -10.10 -2.37 -15.60
N PRO A 26 -11.35 -1.90 -15.79
CA PRO A 26 -11.84 -0.54 -15.51
C PRO A 26 -11.89 -0.26 -14.01
N LEU A 27 -11.65 1.01 -13.63
CA LEU A 27 -11.64 1.42 -12.23
C LEU A 27 -13.05 1.46 -11.66
N ASP A 28 -13.27 0.75 -10.56
CA ASP A 28 -14.44 0.96 -9.71
C ASP A 28 -14.18 2.11 -8.73
N ALA A 29 -15.08 3.08 -8.66
CA ALA A 29 -14.89 4.28 -7.86
C ALA A 29 -14.86 3.98 -6.35
N LEU A 30 -15.72 3.08 -5.88
CA LEU A 30 -15.78 2.71 -4.46
C LEU A 30 -14.52 1.96 -4.05
N GLU A 31 -14.11 0.95 -4.82
CA GLU A 31 -12.86 0.21 -4.59
C GLU A 31 -11.66 1.16 -4.58
N THR A 32 -11.59 2.06 -5.56
CA THR A 32 -10.49 3.04 -5.67
C THR A 32 -10.42 3.93 -4.43
N MET A 33 -11.55 4.45 -3.96
CA MET A 33 -11.60 5.31 -2.78
C MET A 33 -11.19 4.56 -1.50
N LEU A 34 -11.67 3.31 -1.31
CA LEU A 34 -11.30 2.49 -0.16
C LEU A 34 -9.80 2.20 -0.13
N ARG A 35 -9.20 1.89 -1.29
CA ARG A 35 -7.75 1.65 -1.41
C ARG A 35 -6.92 2.90 -1.10
N ILE A 36 -7.34 4.06 -1.61
CA ILE A 36 -6.70 5.34 -1.30
C ILE A 36 -6.76 5.62 0.20
N TRP A 37 -7.95 5.44 0.81
CA TRP A 37 -8.12 5.64 2.25
C TRP A 37 -7.19 4.75 3.06
N ASN A 38 -7.17 3.45 2.77
CA ASN A 38 -6.32 2.49 3.48
C ASN A 38 -4.83 2.85 3.39
N LEU A 39 -4.35 3.28 2.21
CA LEU A 39 -2.95 3.68 2.03
C LEU A 39 -2.60 4.94 2.81
N LEU A 40 -3.51 5.93 2.85
CA LEU A 40 -3.31 7.16 3.60
C LEU A 40 -3.38 6.93 5.10
N GLU A 41 -4.35 6.15 5.56
CA GLU A 41 -4.51 5.77 6.97
C GLU A 41 -3.29 4.99 7.46
N THR A 42 -2.84 3.99 6.70
CA THR A 42 -1.61 3.24 7.01
C THR A 42 -0.41 4.17 7.15
N ARG A 43 -0.24 5.12 6.20
CA ARG A 43 0.85 6.11 6.27
C ARG A 43 0.75 7.01 7.50
N ALA A 44 -0.46 7.47 7.85
CA ALA A 44 -0.69 8.30 9.01
C ALA A 44 -0.34 7.54 10.30
N LEU A 45 -0.80 6.30 10.44
CA LEU A 45 -0.50 5.43 11.58
C LEU A 45 1.01 5.19 11.73
N TYR A 46 1.72 4.88 10.64
CA TYR A 46 3.18 4.74 10.68
C TYR A 46 3.89 6.03 11.09
N LYS A 47 3.37 7.20 10.72
CA LYS A 47 3.94 8.48 11.15
C LYS A 47 3.72 8.69 12.64
N SER A 48 2.50 8.46 13.14
CA SER A 48 2.20 8.55 14.57
C SER A 48 3.01 7.57 15.40
N LEU A 49 3.20 6.33 14.91
CA LEU A 49 4.04 5.35 15.59
C LEU A 49 5.49 5.83 15.73
N ARG A 50 6.06 6.47 14.70
CA ARG A 50 7.42 7.03 14.76
C ARG A 50 7.56 8.18 15.75
N GLU A 51 6.49 8.93 15.99
CA GLU A 51 6.48 10.01 17.00
C GLU A 51 6.37 9.44 18.42
N LEU A 52 5.68 8.31 18.58
CA LEU A 52 5.42 7.68 19.88
C LEU A 52 6.51 6.68 20.33
N VAL A 53 7.25 6.09 19.40
CA VAL A 53 8.24 5.04 19.69
C VAL A 53 9.66 5.63 19.64
N PRO A 54 10.46 5.53 20.72
CA PRO A 54 11.86 5.93 20.71
C PRO A 54 12.64 5.25 19.57
N ALA A 55 13.55 5.99 18.93
CA ALA A 55 14.28 5.52 17.75
C ALA A 55 15.01 4.17 17.97
N GLU A 56 15.40 3.91 19.22
CA GLU A 56 16.05 2.70 19.73
C GLU A 56 15.22 1.42 19.50
N ASN A 57 13.89 1.53 19.51
CA ASN A 57 12.96 0.40 19.35
C ASN A 57 12.55 0.14 17.89
N ILE A 58 12.88 1.06 16.97
CA ILE A 58 12.45 0.99 15.57
C ILE A 58 13.32 0.02 14.76
N GLU A 59 14.53 -0.30 15.21
CA GLU A 59 15.43 -1.25 14.53
C GLU A 59 14.85 -2.67 14.41
N LEU A 60 13.86 -3.03 15.23
CA LEU A 60 13.17 -4.33 15.19
C LEU A 60 12.12 -4.45 14.07
N LEU A 61 11.81 -3.35 13.35
CA LEU A 61 10.77 -3.29 12.31
C LEU A 61 11.33 -3.12 10.88
N ARG A 62 12.64 -3.31 10.69
CA ARG A 62 13.32 -3.14 9.40
C ARG A 62 13.74 -4.45 8.78
#